data_AF-A0A212LUC5-F1
#
_entry.id   AF-A0A212LUC5-F1
#
_cell.length_a   1.000
_cell.length_b   1.000
_cell.length_c   1.000
_cell.angle_alpha   90.00
_cell.angle_beta   90.00
_cell.angle_gamma   90.00
#
_symmetry.space_group_name_H-M   'P 1'
#
loop_
_entity.id
_entity.type
_entity.pdbx_description
1 polymer ?
#
loop_
_entity_poly.entity_id
_entity_poly.type
_entity_poly.pdbx_seq_one_letter_code
_entity_poly.pdbx_strand_id
1 'polypeptide(L)' 'MNQRIEQLINRLSFFGYCSFEIKRIIKEAVGIECVNDLSITQRVAVINHLEKYEQLGLSYLQTYSK' A
#
# COMPACT_ATOMS: atom_id res chain seq x y z
N MET A 1 -8.02 -14.98 -1.67
CA MET A 1 -8.46 -13.73 -2.33
C MET A 1 -7.89 -12.44 -1.69
N ASN A 2 -6.78 -12.51 -0.92
CA ASN A 2 -6.04 -11.34 -0.38
C ASN A 2 -4.63 -11.17 -1.00
N GLN A 3 -4.25 -12.05 -1.94
CA GLN A 3 -2.89 -12.13 -2.49
C GLN A 3 -2.41 -10.83 -3.16
N ARG A 4 -3.31 -10.04 -3.75
CA ARG A 4 -2.95 -8.77 -4.41
C ARG A 4 -2.46 -7.72 -3.40
N ILE A 5 -3.14 -7.61 -2.25
CA ILE A 5 -2.77 -6.70 -1.18
C ILE A 5 -1.44 -7.15 -0.57
N GLU A 6 -1.28 -8.45 -0.31
CA GLU A 6 -0.03 -9.01 0.20
C GLU A 6 1.15 -8.79 -0.75
N GLN A 7 0.94 -8.89 -2.07
CA GLN A 7 1.97 -8.57 -3.07
C GLN A 7 2.38 -7.10 -3.03
N LEU A 8 1.41 -6.18 -2.93
CA LEU A 8 1.68 -4.74 -2.82
C LEU A 8 2.40 -4.40 -1.52
N ILE A 9 2.01 -5.01 -0.40
CA ILE A 9 2.69 -4.86 0.89
C ILE A 9 4.15 -5.32 0.79
N ASN A 10 4.40 -6.48 0.17
CA ASN A 10 5.76 -6.98 -0.04
C ASN A 10 6.59 -6.03 -0.93
N ARG A 11 6.00 -5.46 -1.98
CA ARG A 11 6.69 -4.48 -2.83
C ARG A 11 7.00 -3.19 -2.07
N LEU A 12 6.04 -2.65 -1.33
CA LEU A 12 6.27 -1.48 -0.48
C LEU A 12 7.36 -1.76 0.56
N SER A 13 7.35 -2.95 1.18
CA SER A 13 8.43 -3.36 2.08
C SER A 13 9.79 -3.42 1.37
N PHE A 14 9.83 -3.85 0.10
CA PHE A 14 11.06 -3.83 -0.71
C PHE A 14 11.54 -2.41 -1.03
N PHE A 15 10.62 -1.46 -1.19
CA PHE A 15 10.93 -0.03 -1.32
C PHE A 15 11.39 0.62 0.00
N GLY A 16 11.34 -0.11 1.13
CA GLY A 16 11.77 0.38 2.44
C GLY A 16 10.63 0.92 3.31
N TYR A 17 9.37 0.79 2.88
CA TYR A 17 8.23 1.17 3.72
C TYR A 17 8.09 0.22 4.91
N CYS A 18 7.97 0.78 6.10
CA CYS A 18 7.74 -0.01 7.30
C CYS A 18 6.29 -0.53 7.36
N SER A 19 6.09 -1.66 8.03
CA SER A 19 4.76 -2.23 8.28
C SER A 19 3.80 -1.23 8.94
N PHE A 20 4.32 -0.26 9.71
CA PHE A 20 3.54 0.81 10.32
C PHE A 20 3.03 1.83 9.30
N GLU A 21 3.88 2.23 8.34
CA GLU A 21 3.48 3.13 7.25
C GLU A 21 2.45 2.46 6.35
N ILE A 22 2.66 1.18 6.03
CA ILE A 22 1.71 0.38 5.24
C ILE A 22 0.35 0.32 5.94
N LYS A 23 0.30 0.04 7.24
CA LYS A 23 -0.95 0.09 8.02
C LYS A 23 -1.59 1.47 8.01
N ARG A 24 -0.79 2.53 8.06
CA ARG A 24 -1.28 3.91 8.04
C ARG A 24 -1.88 4.27 6.67
N ILE A 25 -1.26 3.84 5.58
CA ILE A 25 -1.77 3.99 4.20
C ILE A 25 -3.10 3.25 4.04
N ILE A 26 -3.19 2.01 4.54
CA ILE A 26 -4.44 1.24 4.51
C ILE A 26 -5.52 1.94 5.33
N LYS A 27 -5.18 2.43 6.52
CA LYS A 27 -6.11 3.18 7.37
C LYS A 27 -6.57 4.48 6.70
N GLU A 28 -5.70 5.19 5.98
CA GLU A 28 -6.10 6.36 5.18
C GLU A 28 -7.02 6.00 4.02
N ALA A 29 -6.78 4.85 3.36
CA ALA A 29 -7.54 4.44 2.19
C ALA A 29 -8.98 4.04 2.49
N VAL A 30 -9.23 3.38 3.63
CA VAL A 30 -10.55 2.82 3.97
C VAL A 30 -11.08 3.22 5.35
N GLY A 31 -10.30 3.94 6.14
CA GLY A 31 -10.67 4.34 7.50
C GLY A 31 -10.57 3.21 8.54
N ILE A 32 -10.10 2.01 8.14
CA ILE A 32 -10.10 0.80 8.97
C ILE A 32 -8.69 0.24 9.11
N GLU A 33 -8.34 -0.25 10.29
CA GLU A 33 -7.03 -0.87 10.55
C GLU A 33 -6.91 -2.33 10.08
N CYS A 34 -8.04 -3.01 9.82
CA CYS A 34 -8.07 -4.43 9.53
C CYS A 34 -8.48 -4.72 8.08
N VAL A 35 -7.58 -5.36 7.33
CA VAL A 35 -7.83 -5.83 5.95
C VAL A 35 -8.70 -7.10 5.86
N ASN A 36 -8.99 -7.73 7.00
CA ASN A 36 -9.70 -9.02 7.04
C ASN A 36 -11.17 -8.91 6.61
N ASP A 37 -11.85 -7.79 6.88
CA ASP A 37 -13.28 -7.61 6.61
C ASP A 37 -13.54 -6.54 5.54
N LEU A 38 -12.63 -6.40 4.58
CA LEU A 38 -12.79 -5.41 3.52
C LEU A 38 -13.85 -5.87 2.52
N SER A 39 -14.87 -5.03 2.35
CA SER A 39 -15.80 -5.10 1.22
C SER A 39 -15.05 -4.97 -0.11
N ILE A 40 -15.63 -5.47 -1.20
CA ILE A 40 -15.00 -5.46 -2.53
C ILE A 40 -14.56 -4.03 -2.92
N THR A 41 -15.40 -3.04 -2.67
CA THR A 41 -15.11 -1.62 -2.92
C THR A 41 -13.93 -1.11 -2.09
N GLN A 42 -13.86 -1.51 -0.82
CA GLN A 42 -12.77 -1.14 0.09
C GLN A 42 -11.46 -1.81 -0.33
N ARG A 43 -11.49 -3.07 -0.79
CA ARG A 43 -10.30 -3.73 -1.35
C ARG A 43 -9.75 -2.98 -2.55
N VAL A 44 -10.62 -2.57 -3.48
CA VAL A 44 -10.21 -1.79 -4.65
C VAL A 44 -9.62 -0.44 -4.24
N ALA A 45 -10.22 0.23 -3.24
CA ALA A 45 -9.67 1.47 -2.69
C ALA A 45 -8.28 1.28 -2.07
N VAL A 46 -8.09 0.22 -1.26
CA VAL A 46 -6.78 -0.13 -0.66
C VAL A 46 -5.74 -0.41 -1.75
N ILE A 47 -6.10 -1.20 -2.76
CA ILE A 47 -5.19 -1.54 -3.88
C ILE A 47 -4.76 -0.27 -4.61
N ASN A 48 -5.71 0.59 -5.01
CA ASN A 48 -5.41 1.86 -5.68
C ASN A 48 -4.51 2.76 -4.83
N HIS A 49 -4.74 2.83 -3.51
CA HIS A 49 -3.89 3.60 -2.62
C HIS A 49 -2.48 3.02 -2.52
N LEU A 50 -2.34 1.71 -2.29
CA LEU A 50 -1.04 1.07 -2.21
C LEU A 50 -0.24 1.21 -3.52
N GLU A 51 -0.89 1.07 -4.69
CA GLU A 51 -0.25 1.31 -5.98
C GLU A 51 0.21 2.77 -6.14
N LYS A 52 -0.60 3.74 -5.67
CA LYS A 52 -0.20 5.16 -5.68
C LYS A 52 1.05 5.40 -4.83
N TYR A 53 1.13 4.79 -3.64
CA TYR A 53 2.33 4.90 -2.79
C TYR A 53 3.52 4.15 -3.39
N GLU A 54 3.32 3.03 -4.07
CA GLU A 54 4.36 2.33 -4.84
C GLU A 54 4.97 3.27 -5.91
N GLN A 55 4.13 3.95 -6.68
CA GLN A 55 4.58 4.92 -7.68
C GLN A 55 5.30 6.12 -7.06
N LEU A 56 4.85 6.60 -5.90
CA LEU A 56 5.52 7.68 -5.18
C LEU A 56 6.90 7.24 -4.68
N GLY A 57 7.02 6.04 -4.12
CA GLY A 57 8.29 5.46 -3.68
C GLY A 57 9.26 5.27 -4.85
N LEU A 58 8.78 4.75 -5.98
CA LEU A 58 9.55 4.66 -7.23
C LEU A 58 10.01 6.04 -7.73
N SER A 59 9.10 7.01 -7.75
CA SER A 59 9.42 8.38 -8.19
C SER A 59 10.44 9.03 -7.27
N TYR A 60 10.38 8.78 -5.96
CA TYR A 60 11.34 9.29 -4.99
C TYR A 60 12.72 8.65 -5.20
N LEU A 61 12.78 7.32 -5.36
CA LEU A 61 14.01 6.60 -5.69
C LEU A 61 14.64 7.11 -6.99
N GLN A 62 13.84 7.29 -8.04
CA GLN A 62 14.32 7.83 -9.31
C GLN A 62 14.82 9.27 -9.21
N THR A 63 14.19 10.09 -8.37
CA THR A 63 14.53 11.50 -8.19
C THR A 63 15.81 11.69 -7.35
N TYR A 64 16.01 10.85 -6.33
CA TYR A 64 17.15 10.94 -5.40
C TYR A 64 18.35 10.05 -5.77
N SER A 65 18.27 9.24 -6.84
CA SER A 65 19.39 8.46 -7.35
C SER A 65 20.30 9.28 -8.28
N LYS A 66 20.58 10.55 -7.95
CA LYS A 66 21.41 11.46 -8.77
C LYS A 66 22.57 12.05 -7.99
#